data_AF-G0PAF7-F1
#
_entry.id   AF-G0PAF7-F1
#
_cell.length_a   1.000
_cell.length_b   1.000
_cell.length_c   1.000
_cell.angle_alpha   90.00
_cell.angle_beta   90.00
_cell.angle_gamma   90.00
#
_symmetry.space_group_name_H-M   'P 1'
#
loop_
_entity.id
_entity.type
_entity.pdbx_description
1 polymer ?
#
loop_
_entity_poly.entity_id
_entity_poly.type
_entity_poly.pdbx_seq_one_letter_code
_entity_poly.pdbx_strand_id
1 'polypeptide(L)'
;MDFRKWQDLSAYKKIALSGVTVLLLWLLGFTDKMREESFENFNWPNLKEQQVPATRFTQFPSCRFTDDEKKLMILIKSSAKNEAMRESVRKTWGVYRKERQVEVMPIFVVGRVENSELQRRVEKESEQKKDILAISAIDSYRNNTFKLFAAIDYAENPMKCESPDYILLVDDDYIVHITNLVSFAKTKNENDLVYEGFVFDTSPFRMKIHKHSISLAEYPYSRYPPYVSAGAVFLTSGTVKRFKSFMRSLKMFPFDDVFTGILAKMVGIPATHNDNFVFWSRRVSQKEWNDGIIAVHGYARKDLEYEYNQLFG
;
A
#
# COMPACT_ATOMS: atom_id res chain seq x y z
N MET A 1 -36.48 22.27 14.97
CA MET A 1 -37.30 21.90 16.15
C MET A 1 -38.01 23.15 16.60
N ASP A 2 -39.33 23.13 16.69
CA ASP A 2 -40.13 24.29 17.11
C ASP A 2 -39.70 24.73 18.52
N PHE A 3 -39.22 25.97 18.67
CA PHE A 3 -38.60 26.45 19.91
C PHE A 3 -39.58 26.37 21.10
N ARG A 4 -40.89 26.48 20.83
CA ARG A 4 -41.97 26.29 21.81
C ARG A 4 -42.01 24.85 22.35
N LYS A 5 -41.88 23.84 21.47
CA LYS A 5 -41.89 22.42 21.85
C LYS A 5 -40.68 22.00 22.70
N TRP A 6 -39.56 22.72 22.66
CA TRP A 6 -38.41 22.42 23.52
C TRP A 6 -38.59 22.99 24.93
N GLN A 7 -39.21 24.17 25.07
CA GLN A 7 -39.45 24.78 26.37
C GLN A 7 -40.36 23.89 27.25
N ASP A 8 -41.34 23.24 26.63
CA ASP A 8 -42.32 22.34 27.28
C ASP A 8 -41.75 20.98 27.73
N LEU A 9 -40.51 20.63 27.38
CA LEU A 9 -39.89 19.37 27.79
C LEU A 9 -39.45 19.39 29.26
N SER A 10 -39.63 18.27 29.97
CA SER A 10 -39.07 18.08 31.30
C SER A 10 -37.53 18.12 31.29
N ALA A 11 -36.92 18.48 32.40
CA ALA A 11 -35.45 18.57 32.53
C ALA A 11 -34.75 17.27 32.11
N TYR A 12 -35.30 16.11 32.52
CA TYR A 12 -34.80 14.80 32.12
C TYR A 12 -34.82 14.60 30.59
N LYS A 13 -35.92 14.97 29.91
CA LYS A 13 -36.03 14.85 28.45
C LYS A 13 -35.04 15.78 27.73
N LYS A 14 -34.81 16.99 28.24
CA LYS A 14 -33.82 17.92 27.69
C LYS A 14 -32.39 17.37 27.83
N ILE A 15 -32.04 16.81 28.98
CA ILE A 15 -30.74 16.17 29.22
C ILE A 15 -30.56 14.96 28.30
N ALA A 16 -31.54 14.08 28.21
CA ALA A 16 -31.49 12.90 27.35
C ALA A 16 -31.31 13.28 25.87
N LEU A 17 -32.08 14.25 25.38
CA LEU A 17 -31.97 14.72 24.00
C LEU A 17 -30.58 15.33 23.71
N SER A 18 -30.06 16.12 24.64
CA SER A 18 -28.72 16.71 24.52
C SER A 18 -27.64 15.63 24.50
N GLY A 19 -27.74 14.62 25.37
CA GLY A 19 -26.84 13.46 25.39
C GLY A 19 -26.88 12.68 24.07
N VAL A 20 -28.07 12.44 23.52
CA VAL A 20 -28.24 11.80 22.20
C VAL A 20 -27.62 12.66 21.10
N THR A 21 -27.82 13.98 21.11
CA THR A 21 -27.21 14.88 20.13
C THR A 21 -25.68 14.84 20.21
N VAL A 22 -25.09 14.91 21.40
CA VAL A 22 -23.62 14.83 21.58
C VAL A 22 -23.09 13.49 21.09
N LEU A 23 -23.79 12.38 21.40
CA LEU A 23 -23.43 11.06 20.91
C LEU A 23 -23.49 10.97 19.38
N LEU A 24 -24.53 11.52 18.76
CA LEU A 24 -24.66 11.56 17.30
C LEU A 24 -23.55 12.40 16.66
N LEU A 25 -23.24 13.57 17.21
CA LEU A 25 -22.13 14.40 16.73
C LEU A 25 -20.78 13.69 16.86
N TRP A 26 -20.58 12.92 17.92
CA TRP A 26 -19.38 12.10 18.09
C TRP A 26 -19.33 10.92 17.11
N LEU A 27 -20.45 10.22 16.89
CA LEU A 27 -20.56 9.14 15.91
C LEU A 27 -20.29 9.63 14.47
N LEU A 28 -20.79 10.81 14.13
CA LEU A 28 -20.54 11.48 12.85
C LEU A 28 -19.13 12.07 12.76
N GLY A 29 -18.34 12.06 13.85
CA GLY A 29 -16.97 12.54 13.88
C GLY A 29 -16.80 14.06 13.99
N PHE A 30 -17.90 14.81 14.17
CA PHE A 30 -17.87 16.28 14.27
C PHE A 30 -17.08 16.75 15.48
N THR A 31 -17.24 16.08 16.63
CA THR A 31 -16.49 16.42 17.84
C THR A 31 -15.00 16.15 17.72
N ASP A 32 -14.60 15.15 16.92
CA ASP A 32 -13.19 14.92 16.61
C ASP A 32 -12.66 15.97 15.66
N LYS A 33 -13.41 16.32 14.60
CA LYS A 33 -13.02 17.33 13.61
C LYS A 33 -12.69 18.68 14.25
N MET A 34 -13.47 19.10 15.26
CA MET A 34 -13.21 20.36 15.98
C MET A 34 -11.97 20.34 16.87
N ARG A 35 -11.40 19.16 17.17
CA ARG A 35 -10.26 18.97 18.08
C ARG A 35 -8.99 18.53 17.34
N GLU A 36 -9.02 18.54 16.01
CA GLU A 36 -7.84 18.23 15.21
C GLU A 36 -6.77 19.31 15.36
N GLU A 37 -5.52 18.88 15.38
CA GLU A 37 -4.37 19.78 15.31
C GLU A 37 -4.14 20.25 13.87
N SER A 38 -3.65 21.49 13.71
CA SER A 38 -3.21 21.97 12.39
C SER A 38 -2.11 21.08 11.83
N PHE A 39 -2.21 20.74 10.54
CA PHE A 39 -1.18 19.98 9.85
C PHE A 39 0.16 20.73 9.76
N GLU A 40 0.18 22.05 9.93
CA GLU A 40 1.43 22.83 10.03
C GLU A 40 2.30 22.39 11.21
N ASN A 41 1.68 21.87 12.28
CA ASN A 41 2.34 21.34 13.46
C ASN A 41 2.66 19.84 13.34
N PHE A 42 2.58 19.27 12.13
CA PHE A 42 2.79 17.84 11.91
C PHE A 42 4.16 17.39 12.44
N ASN A 43 4.12 16.47 13.41
CA ASN A 43 5.28 15.81 13.95
C ASN A 43 4.91 14.37 14.32
N TRP A 44 5.52 13.40 13.64
CA TRP A 44 5.18 12.00 13.91
C TRP A 44 6.12 11.39 14.96
N PRO A 45 5.59 10.64 15.96
CA PRO A 45 6.42 10.12 17.04
C PRO A 45 7.58 9.24 16.54
N ASN A 46 8.80 9.62 16.90
CA ASN A 46 10.00 8.80 16.76
C ASN A 46 10.22 8.01 18.06
N LEU A 47 9.86 6.73 18.01
CA LEU A 47 10.04 5.75 19.07
C LEU A 47 11.50 5.28 19.00
N LYS A 48 12.38 5.98 19.74
CA LYS A 48 13.82 5.63 19.85
C LYS A 48 14.08 4.23 20.40
N GLU A 49 13.07 3.60 21.01
CA GLU A 49 13.09 2.19 21.44
C GLU A 49 12.12 1.36 20.58
N GLN A 50 12.60 0.23 20.07
CA GLN A 50 11.91 -0.69 19.16
C GLN A 50 10.57 -1.17 19.73
N GLN A 51 9.47 -0.49 19.38
CA GLN A 51 8.12 -1.01 19.61
C GLN A 51 7.58 -1.82 18.43
N VAL A 52 8.18 -1.72 17.25
CA VAL A 52 7.76 -2.51 16.09
C VAL A 52 8.65 -3.76 15.97
N PRO A 53 8.10 -4.98 16.14
CA PRO A 53 8.85 -6.22 15.96
C PRO A 53 9.52 -6.27 14.58
N ALA A 54 10.72 -6.85 14.52
CA ALA A 54 11.38 -7.15 13.25
C ALA A 54 10.45 -7.99 12.35
N THR A 55 10.50 -7.75 11.04
CA THR A 55 9.76 -8.59 10.09
C THR A 55 10.32 -9.99 10.21
N ARG A 56 9.45 -10.94 10.54
CA ARG A 56 9.80 -12.36 10.55
C ARG A 56 9.26 -13.00 9.27
N PHE A 57 10.17 -13.29 8.35
CA PHE A 57 9.91 -14.06 7.16
C PHE A 57 9.77 -15.55 7.52
N THR A 58 8.78 -16.21 6.93
CA THR A 58 8.55 -17.66 7.11
C THR A 58 8.96 -18.46 5.88
N GLN A 59 8.85 -17.87 4.69
CA GLN A 59 9.28 -18.45 3.43
C GLN A 59 9.85 -17.34 2.54
N PHE A 60 10.83 -17.71 1.71
CA PHE A 60 11.51 -16.81 0.80
C PHE A 60 11.32 -17.26 -0.65
N PRO A 61 11.20 -16.32 -1.61
CA PRO A 61 11.21 -16.64 -3.02
C PRO A 61 12.61 -17.06 -3.46
N SER A 62 12.71 -17.71 -4.61
CA SER A 62 14.00 -18.00 -5.25
C SER A 62 14.47 -16.78 -6.04
N CYS A 63 15.72 -16.35 -5.79
CA CYS A 63 16.35 -15.30 -6.59
C CYS A 63 16.52 -15.77 -8.04
N ARG A 64 16.21 -14.87 -8.98
CA ARG A 64 16.42 -15.07 -10.42
C ARG A 64 17.25 -13.97 -11.09
N PHE A 65 17.67 -12.97 -10.33
CA PHE A 65 18.56 -11.93 -10.85
C PHE A 65 19.94 -12.50 -11.16
N THR A 66 20.58 -11.89 -12.16
CA THR A 66 21.93 -12.14 -12.64
C THR A 66 22.77 -10.87 -12.52
N ASP A 67 24.09 -10.98 -12.46
CA ASP A 67 24.94 -9.86 -12.05
C ASP A 67 25.08 -8.77 -13.14
N ASP A 68 24.73 -9.06 -14.40
CA ASP A 68 25.11 -8.24 -15.56
C ASP A 68 24.08 -7.18 -16.02
N GLU A 69 22.89 -7.11 -15.40
CA GLU A 69 21.80 -6.23 -15.84
C GLU A 69 21.17 -5.42 -14.70
N LYS A 70 20.44 -4.36 -15.07
CA LYS A 70 19.62 -3.58 -14.14
C LYS A 70 18.46 -4.43 -13.62
N LYS A 71 18.09 -4.24 -12.35
CA LYS A 71 17.18 -5.12 -11.62
C LYS A 71 15.93 -4.35 -11.17
N LEU A 72 14.77 -4.83 -11.62
CA LEU A 72 13.47 -4.33 -11.20
C LEU A 72 12.74 -5.43 -10.42
N MET A 73 12.50 -5.18 -9.13
CA MET A 73 11.70 -6.08 -8.31
C MET A 73 10.26 -5.57 -8.21
N ILE A 74 9.28 -6.43 -8.53
CA ILE A 74 7.86 -6.08 -8.36
C ILE A 74 7.34 -6.84 -7.14
N LEU A 75 7.04 -6.12 -6.06
CA LEU A 75 6.55 -6.69 -4.81
C LEU A 75 5.03 -6.54 -4.75
N ILE A 76 4.35 -7.65 -5.01
CA ILE A 76 2.90 -7.72 -5.20
C ILE A 76 2.25 -8.08 -3.86
N LYS A 77 1.63 -7.13 -3.17
CA LYS A 77 0.88 -7.42 -1.94
C LYS A 77 -0.39 -8.20 -2.31
N SER A 78 -0.52 -9.41 -1.78
CA SER A 78 -1.65 -10.30 -2.07
C SER A 78 -2.22 -10.86 -0.77
N SER A 79 -3.54 -11.03 -0.70
CA SER A 79 -4.16 -11.74 0.43
C SER A 79 -3.84 -13.24 0.34
N ALA A 80 -3.59 -13.91 1.46
CA ALA A 80 -3.48 -15.37 1.51
C ALA A 80 -4.65 -16.10 0.78
N LYS A 81 -5.86 -15.52 0.80
CA LYS A 81 -7.06 -16.04 0.13
C LYS A 81 -7.05 -15.90 -1.40
N ASN A 82 -6.15 -15.07 -1.95
CA ASN A 82 -6.11 -14.68 -3.36
C ASN A 82 -5.24 -15.59 -4.24
N GLU A 83 -5.15 -16.89 -3.95
CA GLU A 83 -4.38 -17.86 -4.76
C GLU A 83 -4.74 -17.79 -6.25
N ALA A 84 -6.04 -17.75 -6.57
CA ALA A 84 -6.50 -17.61 -7.95
C ALA A 84 -6.10 -16.27 -8.60
N MET A 85 -6.01 -15.18 -7.83
CA MET A 85 -5.54 -13.90 -8.36
C MET A 85 -4.05 -13.95 -8.68
N ARG A 86 -3.25 -14.51 -7.76
CA ARG A 86 -1.81 -14.71 -8.00
C ARG A 86 -1.58 -15.54 -9.24
N GLU A 87 -2.38 -16.58 -9.46
CA GLU A 87 -2.30 -17.38 -10.68
C GLU A 87 -2.67 -16.58 -11.94
N SER A 88 -3.71 -15.74 -11.90
CA SER A 88 -4.04 -14.83 -13.01
C SER A 88 -2.92 -13.84 -13.32
N VAL A 89 -2.28 -13.28 -12.29
CA VAL A 89 -1.11 -12.40 -12.44
C VAL A 89 0.08 -13.17 -13.06
N ARG A 90 0.34 -14.41 -12.64
CA ARG A 90 1.40 -15.28 -13.22
C ARG A 90 1.13 -15.66 -14.68
N LYS A 91 -0.14 -15.77 -15.09
CA LYS A 91 -0.50 -16.06 -16.49
C LYS A 91 -0.36 -14.85 -17.42
N THR A 92 -0.14 -13.66 -16.87
CA THR A 92 -0.18 -12.40 -17.60
C THR A 92 1.11 -11.61 -17.42
N TRP A 93 1.09 -10.50 -16.68
CA TRP A 93 2.22 -9.58 -16.54
C TRP A 93 3.25 -10.05 -15.50
N GLY A 94 2.83 -10.79 -14.48
CA GLY A 94 3.64 -11.19 -13.31
C GLY A 94 4.56 -12.38 -13.55
N VAL A 95 5.31 -12.35 -14.65
CA VAL A 95 6.31 -13.38 -15.00
C VAL A 95 7.70 -12.76 -15.02
N TYR A 96 8.67 -13.49 -14.46
CA TYR A 96 10.08 -13.14 -14.61
C TYR A 96 10.45 -13.03 -16.10
N ARG A 97 11.06 -11.91 -16.48
CA ARG A 97 11.51 -11.69 -17.85
C ARG A 97 12.66 -10.70 -17.89
N LYS A 98 13.44 -10.79 -18.97
CA LYS A 98 14.43 -9.77 -19.34
C LYS A 98 13.80 -8.90 -20.40
N GLU A 99 13.71 -7.60 -20.13
CA GLU A 99 13.07 -6.62 -21.02
C GLU A 99 13.99 -5.40 -21.10
N ARG A 100 14.43 -5.03 -22.31
CA ARG A 100 15.25 -3.82 -22.54
C ARG A 100 16.46 -3.67 -21.59
N GLN A 101 17.18 -4.77 -21.34
CA GLN A 101 18.34 -4.88 -20.43
C GLN A 101 18.00 -4.65 -18.94
N VAL A 102 16.75 -4.91 -18.57
CA VAL A 102 16.28 -4.92 -17.18
C VAL A 102 15.70 -6.29 -16.87
N GLU A 103 16.18 -6.92 -15.81
CA GLU A 103 15.59 -8.12 -15.25
C GLU A 103 14.41 -7.73 -14.36
N VAL A 104 13.22 -8.23 -14.71
CA VAL A 104 11.99 -7.98 -13.98
C VAL A 104 11.66 -9.21 -13.17
N MET A 105 11.63 -9.10 -11.84
CA MET A 105 11.32 -10.20 -10.92
C MET A 105 10.10 -9.88 -10.06
N PRO A 106 8.93 -10.43 -10.41
CA PRO A 106 7.72 -10.35 -9.58
C PRO A 106 7.77 -11.31 -8.40
N ILE A 107 7.37 -10.84 -7.23
CA ILE A 107 7.33 -11.58 -5.96
C ILE A 107 6.05 -11.21 -5.21
N PHE A 108 5.27 -12.19 -4.78
CA PHE A 108 4.08 -11.95 -3.95
C PHE A 108 4.44 -11.83 -2.48
N VAL A 109 3.94 -10.80 -1.80
CA VAL A 109 4.09 -10.62 -0.35
C VAL A 109 2.79 -11.03 0.35
N VAL A 110 2.85 -12.10 1.14
CA VAL A 110 1.66 -12.75 1.73
C VAL A 110 1.81 -12.90 3.25
N GLY A 111 0.76 -12.58 4.00
CA GLY A 111 0.73 -12.74 5.46
C GLY A 111 0.25 -14.12 5.90
N ARG A 112 0.45 -14.48 7.16
CA ARG A 112 -0.10 -15.72 7.72
C ARG A 112 -1.60 -15.63 7.93
N VAL A 113 -2.25 -16.77 7.96
CA VAL A 113 -3.65 -16.90 8.37
C VAL A 113 -3.78 -17.89 9.53
N GLU A 114 -4.84 -17.76 10.32
CA GLU A 114 -5.10 -18.66 11.45
C GLU A 114 -5.74 -19.99 11.01
N ASN A 115 -6.44 -19.97 9.87
CA ASN A 115 -7.01 -21.17 9.29
C ASN A 115 -5.88 -22.08 8.76
N SER A 116 -5.69 -23.23 9.40
CA SER A 116 -4.59 -24.17 9.12
C SER A 116 -4.63 -24.74 7.70
N GLU A 117 -5.81 -25.00 7.14
CA GLU A 117 -5.96 -25.51 5.78
C GLU A 117 -5.50 -24.46 4.74
N LEU A 118 -5.95 -23.21 4.91
CA LEU A 118 -5.56 -22.11 4.04
C LEU A 118 -4.06 -21.80 4.20
N GLN A 119 -3.54 -21.85 5.41
CA GLN A 119 -2.11 -21.66 5.67
C GLN A 119 -1.26 -22.72 4.94
N ARG A 120 -1.67 -24.00 5.02
CA ARG A 120 -1.01 -25.10 4.30
C ARG A 120 -1.07 -24.93 2.78
N ARG A 121 -2.17 -24.36 2.25
CA ARG A 121 -2.27 -24.05 0.81
C ARG A 121 -1.26 -22.98 0.39
N VAL A 122 -1.12 -21.91 1.16
CA VAL A 122 -0.10 -20.87 0.90
C VAL A 122 1.31 -21.46 0.96
N GLU A 123 1.59 -22.30 1.94
CA GLU A 123 2.90 -22.96 2.09
C GLU A 123 3.21 -23.85 0.89
N LYS A 124 2.24 -24.67 0.46
CA LYS A 124 2.37 -25.51 -0.74
C LYS A 124 2.54 -24.68 -2.01
N GLU A 125 1.79 -23.59 -2.16
CA GLU A 125 1.95 -22.67 -3.29
C GLU A 125 3.35 -22.06 -3.31
N SER A 126 3.85 -21.58 -2.17
CA SER A 126 5.20 -21.02 -2.05
C SER A 126 6.26 -22.05 -2.39
N GLU A 127 6.09 -23.31 -1.97
CA GLU A 127 7.00 -24.40 -2.30
C GLU A 127 7.02 -24.73 -3.80
N GLN A 128 5.87 -24.65 -4.47
CA GLN A 128 5.73 -25.00 -5.88
C GLN A 128 6.15 -23.86 -6.82
N LYS A 129 5.75 -22.62 -6.52
CA LYS A 129 5.90 -21.46 -7.41
C LYS A 129 7.19 -20.68 -7.16
N LYS A 130 7.75 -20.77 -5.94
CA LYS A 130 9.02 -20.14 -5.53
C LYS A 130 9.07 -18.61 -5.73
N ASP A 131 7.91 -17.95 -5.71
CA ASP A 131 7.73 -16.52 -5.95
C ASP A 131 6.96 -15.82 -4.82
N ILE A 132 6.89 -16.44 -3.64
CA ILE A 132 6.20 -15.90 -2.46
C ILE A 132 7.22 -15.54 -1.37
N LEU A 133 7.13 -14.30 -0.90
CA LEU A 133 7.70 -13.81 0.35
C LEU A 133 6.62 -13.86 1.43
N ALA A 134 6.68 -14.87 2.29
CA ALA A 134 5.69 -15.07 3.35
C ALA A 134 6.15 -14.46 4.68
N ILE A 135 5.23 -13.82 5.41
CA ILE A 135 5.50 -13.18 6.71
C ILE A 135 4.63 -13.75 7.83
N SER A 136 5.15 -13.73 9.06
CA SER A 136 4.41 -14.23 10.23
C SER A 136 3.31 -13.30 10.75
N ALA A 137 3.15 -12.11 10.18
CA ALA A 137 2.09 -11.17 10.55
C ALA A 137 0.73 -11.67 10.01
N ILE A 138 -0.34 -11.51 10.79
CA ILE A 138 -1.69 -11.92 10.38
C ILE A 138 -2.13 -11.10 9.18
N ASP A 139 -2.54 -11.77 8.12
CA ASP A 139 -3.08 -11.16 6.91
C ASP A 139 -4.47 -10.56 7.19
N SER A 140 -4.50 -9.24 7.38
CA SER A 140 -5.73 -8.46 7.50
C SER A 140 -5.49 -7.06 6.97
N TYR A 141 -6.57 -6.37 6.59
CA TYR A 141 -6.49 -5.04 5.98
C TYR A 141 -5.71 -4.02 6.83
N ARG A 142 -5.96 -3.97 8.15
CA ARG A 142 -5.23 -3.06 9.07
C ARG A 142 -3.79 -3.48 9.35
N ASN A 143 -3.39 -4.67 8.90
CA ASN A 143 -2.03 -5.20 9.00
C ASN A 143 -1.26 -5.10 7.68
N ASN A 144 -1.82 -4.47 6.63
CA ASN A 144 -1.13 -4.28 5.36
C ASN A 144 0.21 -3.54 5.53
N THR A 145 0.33 -2.66 6.53
CA THR A 145 1.59 -1.99 6.87
C THR A 145 2.71 -3.00 7.21
N PHE A 146 2.40 -4.19 7.76
CA PHE A 146 3.42 -5.23 7.93
C PHE A 146 3.91 -5.82 6.60
N LYS A 147 3.03 -5.94 5.59
CA LYS A 147 3.45 -6.34 4.23
C LYS A 147 4.33 -5.27 3.60
N LEU A 148 4.01 -3.98 3.80
CA LEU A 148 4.87 -2.88 3.38
C LEU A 148 6.27 -2.98 4.03
N PHE A 149 6.34 -3.19 5.35
CA PHE A 149 7.62 -3.29 6.05
C PHE A 149 8.44 -4.47 5.52
N ALA A 150 7.78 -5.61 5.29
CA ALA A 150 8.40 -6.79 4.72
C ALA A 150 8.91 -6.57 3.30
N ALA A 151 8.13 -5.87 2.47
CA ALA A 151 8.50 -5.53 1.11
C ALA A 151 9.75 -4.63 1.09
N ILE A 152 9.77 -3.56 1.90
CA ILE A 152 10.93 -2.66 2.00
C ILE A 152 12.15 -3.36 2.61
N ASP A 153 11.97 -4.17 3.66
CA ASP A 153 13.05 -4.95 4.27
C ASP A 153 13.68 -5.92 3.26
N TYR A 154 12.86 -6.65 2.52
CA TYR A 154 13.34 -7.63 1.55
C TYR A 154 13.96 -6.97 0.32
N ALA A 155 13.40 -5.85 -0.16
CA ALA A 155 14.00 -5.10 -1.26
C ALA A 155 15.39 -4.55 -0.92
N GLU A 156 15.61 -4.08 0.32
CA GLU A 156 16.92 -3.55 0.72
C GLU A 156 17.99 -4.64 0.91
N ASN A 157 17.60 -5.83 1.35
CA ASN A 157 18.53 -6.94 1.54
C ASN A 157 17.87 -8.29 1.23
N PRO A 158 17.68 -8.62 -0.06
CA PRO A 158 17.00 -9.83 -0.46
C PRO A 158 17.87 -11.07 -0.21
N MET A 159 17.27 -12.11 0.37
CA MET A 159 18.01 -13.33 0.74
C MET A 159 18.61 -14.01 -0.50
N LYS A 160 19.95 -14.16 -0.51
CA LYS A 160 20.71 -14.78 -1.62
C LYS A 160 20.39 -14.15 -2.98
N CYS A 161 20.19 -12.84 -3.01
CA CYS A 161 19.90 -12.10 -4.22
C CYS A 161 20.60 -10.74 -4.16
N GLU A 162 20.87 -10.16 -5.32
CA GLU A 162 21.30 -8.77 -5.39
C GLU A 162 20.13 -7.83 -5.08
N SER A 163 20.44 -6.68 -4.48
CA SER A 163 19.45 -5.62 -4.27
C SER A 163 19.00 -5.05 -5.62
N PRO A 164 17.70 -4.79 -5.82
CA PRO A 164 17.21 -4.20 -7.05
C PRO A 164 17.57 -2.72 -7.17
N ASP A 165 17.75 -2.24 -8.40
CA ASP A 165 17.88 -0.81 -8.72
C ASP A 165 16.53 -0.07 -8.57
N TYR A 166 15.45 -0.77 -8.93
CA TYR A 166 14.10 -0.24 -8.98
C TYR A 166 13.11 -1.19 -8.33
N ILE A 167 12.09 -0.64 -7.68
CA ILE A 167 11.07 -1.40 -6.98
C ILE A 167 9.70 -0.87 -7.39
N LEU A 168 8.79 -1.77 -7.75
CA LEU A 168 7.36 -1.47 -7.82
C LEU A 168 6.63 -2.22 -6.71
N LEU A 169 6.06 -1.49 -5.76
CA LEU A 169 5.07 -2.06 -4.83
C LEU A 169 3.70 -1.98 -5.50
N VAL A 170 2.96 -3.07 -5.56
CA VAL A 170 1.66 -3.09 -6.26
C VAL A 170 0.69 -4.06 -5.59
N ASP A 171 -0.62 -3.81 -5.69
CA ASP A 171 -1.65 -4.76 -5.26
C ASP A 171 -1.93 -5.81 -6.36
N ASP A 172 -2.55 -6.94 -5.98
CA ASP A 172 -2.79 -8.07 -6.90
C ASP A 172 -3.99 -7.88 -7.85
N ASP A 173 -4.70 -6.75 -7.77
CA ASP A 173 -5.84 -6.37 -8.61
C ASP A 173 -5.51 -5.27 -9.64
N TYR A 174 -4.22 -5.11 -9.95
CA TYR A 174 -3.70 -4.24 -10.99
C TYR A 174 -3.32 -4.99 -12.27
N ILE A 175 -3.41 -4.30 -13.41
CA ILE A 175 -2.68 -4.65 -14.63
C ILE A 175 -1.44 -3.74 -14.69
N VAL A 176 -0.27 -4.33 -14.94
CA VAL A 176 1.00 -3.62 -15.11
C VAL A 176 1.55 -3.84 -16.51
N HIS A 177 1.78 -2.75 -17.25
CA HIS A 177 2.44 -2.79 -18.55
C HIS A 177 3.95 -2.81 -18.38
N ILE A 178 4.55 -4.01 -18.42
CA ILE A 178 5.97 -4.21 -18.08
C ILE A 178 6.91 -3.38 -18.96
N THR A 179 6.68 -3.30 -20.27
CA THR A 179 7.53 -2.52 -21.18
C THR A 179 7.52 -1.01 -20.86
N ASN A 180 6.36 -0.44 -20.52
CA ASN A 180 6.24 0.96 -20.10
C ASN A 180 6.89 1.19 -18.74
N LEU A 181 6.68 0.27 -17.79
CA LEU A 181 7.33 0.32 -16.47
C LEU A 181 8.86 0.30 -16.58
N VAL A 182 9.42 -0.60 -17.42
CA VAL A 182 10.86 -0.69 -17.65
C VAL A 182 11.39 0.57 -18.31
N SER A 183 10.70 1.09 -19.33
CA SER A 183 11.08 2.36 -19.95
C SER A 183 11.06 3.51 -18.98
N PHE A 184 10.04 3.60 -18.14
CA PHE A 184 9.94 4.61 -17.09
C PHE A 184 11.07 4.46 -16.05
N ALA A 185 11.35 3.24 -15.58
CA ALA A 185 12.41 2.97 -14.61
C ALA A 185 13.79 3.45 -15.11
N LYS A 186 14.11 3.20 -16.40
CA LYS A 186 15.36 3.64 -17.03
C LYS A 186 15.52 5.16 -17.15
N THR A 187 14.47 5.95 -16.92
CA THR A 187 14.56 7.42 -16.87
C THR A 187 15.04 7.96 -15.53
N LYS A 188 15.16 7.10 -14.51
CA LYS A 188 15.53 7.47 -13.14
C LYS A 188 16.93 6.97 -12.83
N ASN A 189 17.67 7.68 -11.97
CA ASN A 189 18.88 7.12 -11.37
C ASN A 189 18.50 6.29 -10.13
N GLU A 190 19.09 5.11 -9.96
CA GLU A 190 18.79 4.22 -8.82
C GLU A 190 19.11 4.85 -7.45
N ASN A 191 20.00 5.85 -7.40
CA ASN A 191 20.40 6.53 -6.18
C ASN A 191 19.53 7.76 -5.86
N ASP A 192 18.69 8.20 -6.80
CA ASP A 192 17.74 9.30 -6.55
C ASP A 192 16.72 8.88 -5.48
N LEU A 193 16.06 9.86 -4.87
CA LEU A 193 14.97 9.64 -3.91
C LEU A 193 13.61 9.77 -4.60
N VAL A 194 13.22 8.74 -5.35
CA VAL A 194 11.94 8.65 -6.08
C VAL A 194 10.87 7.91 -5.26
N TYR A 195 9.77 8.59 -4.98
CA TYR A 195 8.52 8.04 -4.45
C TYR A 195 7.35 8.52 -5.31
N GLU A 196 6.92 7.70 -6.27
CA GLU A 196 6.07 8.13 -7.38
C GLU A 196 4.90 7.17 -7.66
N GLY A 197 3.75 7.74 -8.02
CA GLY A 197 2.53 7.01 -8.42
C GLY A 197 1.30 7.92 -8.32
N PHE A 198 0.11 7.37 -8.09
CA PHE A 198 -1.09 8.19 -7.90
C PHE A 198 -1.13 8.82 -6.51
N VAL A 199 -0.87 10.13 -6.41
CA VAL A 199 -0.84 10.85 -5.12
C VAL A 199 -2.23 11.27 -4.65
N PHE A 200 -2.51 10.98 -3.39
CA PHE A 200 -3.62 11.52 -2.61
C PHE A 200 -3.15 12.63 -1.67
N ASP A 201 -4.00 13.64 -1.54
CA ASP A 201 -3.89 14.68 -0.51
C ASP A 201 -5.25 14.80 0.20
N THR A 202 -5.38 14.06 1.30
CA THR A 202 -6.67 13.81 1.97
C THR A 202 -6.63 14.13 3.46
N SER A 203 -7.81 14.15 4.07
CA SER A 203 -7.98 14.30 5.52
C SER A 203 -8.40 12.98 6.17
N PRO A 204 -8.07 12.76 7.47
CA PRO A 204 -8.53 11.59 8.20
C PRO A 204 -10.06 11.50 8.25
N PHE A 205 -10.60 10.29 8.07
CA PHE A 205 -12.03 10.04 8.27
C PHE A 205 -12.32 9.93 9.77
N ARG A 206 -13.17 10.82 10.30
CA ARG A 206 -13.52 10.85 11.74
C ARG A 206 -14.84 10.17 12.10
N MET A 207 -15.67 9.86 11.10
CA MET A 207 -16.95 9.19 11.29
C MET A 207 -16.75 7.75 11.75
N LYS A 208 -17.26 7.41 12.94
CA LYS A 208 -16.92 6.19 13.70
C LYS A 208 -17.30 4.88 13.01
N ILE A 209 -18.37 4.92 12.20
CA ILE A 209 -18.90 3.76 11.48
C ILE A 209 -18.22 3.51 10.13
N HIS A 210 -17.29 4.37 9.71
CA HIS A 210 -16.59 4.21 8.45
C HIS A 210 -15.41 3.22 8.59
N LYS A 211 -15.20 2.37 7.59
CA LYS A 211 -14.10 1.38 7.59
C LYS A 211 -12.70 2.00 7.72
N HIS A 212 -12.54 3.25 7.28
CA HIS A 212 -11.28 4.01 7.39
C HIS A 212 -11.28 5.01 8.57
N SER A 213 -12.18 4.85 9.54
CA SER A 213 -12.23 5.74 10.71
C SER A 213 -10.93 5.69 11.51
N ILE A 214 -10.42 6.87 11.89
CA ILE A 214 -9.21 7.04 12.70
C ILE A 214 -9.48 7.98 13.86
N SER A 215 -9.12 7.55 15.07
CA SER A 215 -9.26 8.36 16.28
C SER A 215 -8.19 9.46 16.37
N LEU A 216 -8.45 10.50 17.16
CA LEU A 216 -7.44 11.53 17.46
C LEU A 216 -6.19 10.98 18.16
N ALA A 217 -6.36 9.92 18.98
CA ALA A 217 -5.24 9.26 19.64
C ALA A 217 -4.32 8.49 18.66
N GLU A 218 -4.90 7.96 17.58
CA GLU A 218 -4.13 7.36 16.49
C GLU A 218 -3.47 8.44 15.64
N TYR A 219 -4.22 9.46 15.22
CA TYR A 219 -3.77 10.56 14.36
C TYR A 219 -4.43 11.88 14.74
N PRO A 220 -3.72 12.85 15.35
CA PRO A 220 -4.32 14.08 15.86
C PRO A 220 -4.51 15.17 14.79
N TYR A 221 -3.76 15.13 13.68
CA TYR A 221 -3.75 16.22 12.71
C TYR A 221 -4.97 16.25 11.78
N SER A 222 -5.23 17.41 11.18
CA SER A 222 -6.37 17.67 10.31
C SER A 222 -6.22 17.16 8.88
N ARG A 223 -5.00 16.88 8.44
CA ARG A 223 -4.66 16.33 7.11
C ARG A 223 -3.60 15.25 7.23
N TYR A 224 -3.58 14.30 6.30
CA TYR A 224 -2.42 13.43 6.13
C TYR A 224 -1.31 14.13 5.33
N PRO A 225 -0.03 13.77 5.49
CA PRO A 225 0.97 14.10 4.49
C PRO A 225 0.58 13.52 3.14
N PRO A 226 0.83 14.21 2.01
CA PRO A 226 0.58 13.63 0.69
C PRO A 226 1.24 12.27 0.54
N TYR A 227 0.50 11.31 -0.01
CA TYR A 227 0.94 9.93 -0.11
C TYR A 227 0.54 9.33 -1.45
N VAL A 228 1.39 8.45 -1.99
CA VAL A 228 1.05 7.63 -3.15
C VAL A 228 0.09 6.53 -2.71
N SER A 229 -0.97 6.30 -3.46
CA SER A 229 -1.92 5.21 -3.23
C SER A 229 -1.20 3.87 -3.12
N ALA A 230 -1.53 3.06 -2.11
CA ALA A 230 -0.89 1.78 -1.84
C ALA A 230 -0.98 0.76 -2.99
N GLY A 231 -1.83 1.01 -3.98
CA GLY A 231 -2.09 0.09 -5.08
C GLY A 231 -0.98 0.01 -6.11
N ALA A 232 -0.23 1.08 -6.38
CA ALA A 232 0.95 1.04 -7.25
C ALA A 232 1.92 2.19 -6.91
N VAL A 233 3.12 1.84 -6.46
CA VAL A 233 4.15 2.78 -5.98
C VAL A 233 5.50 2.41 -6.57
N PHE A 234 6.07 3.32 -7.35
CA PHE A 234 7.43 3.18 -7.85
C PHE A 234 8.44 3.80 -6.88
N LEU A 235 9.50 3.05 -6.60
CA LEU A 235 10.60 3.45 -5.73
C LEU A 235 11.95 3.12 -6.40
N THR A 236 12.94 3.96 -6.14
CA THR A 236 14.35 3.68 -6.41
C THR A 236 15.02 2.98 -5.23
N SER A 237 16.14 2.30 -5.47
CA SER A 237 16.96 1.68 -4.42
C SER A 237 17.38 2.69 -3.33
N GLY A 238 17.75 3.91 -3.71
CA GLY A 238 18.05 5.01 -2.80
C GLY A 238 16.89 5.34 -1.84
N THR A 239 15.66 5.36 -2.36
CA THR A 239 14.45 5.56 -1.55
C THR A 239 14.20 4.41 -0.60
N VAL A 240 14.31 3.17 -1.08
CA VAL A 240 14.14 1.98 -0.24
C VAL A 240 15.12 1.97 0.92
N LYS A 241 16.41 2.26 0.66
CA LYS A 241 17.44 2.39 1.70
C LYS A 241 17.10 3.48 2.72
N ARG A 242 16.64 4.65 2.26
CA ARG A 242 16.24 5.76 3.13
C ARG A 242 15.04 5.40 3.99
N PHE A 243 14.00 4.82 3.40
CA PHE A 243 12.80 4.34 4.09
C PHE A 243 13.14 3.29 5.13
N LYS A 244 13.90 2.27 4.74
CA LYS A 244 14.37 1.18 5.62
C LYS A 244 15.07 1.70 6.87
N SER A 245 15.91 2.74 6.73
CA SER A 245 16.65 3.33 7.85
C SER A 245 15.77 4.01 8.91
N PHE A 246 14.53 4.39 8.56
CA PHE A 246 13.68 5.23 9.41
C PHE A 246 12.35 4.58 9.80
N MET A 247 11.79 3.71 8.95
CA MET A 247 10.41 3.21 9.10
C MET A 247 10.13 2.53 10.44
N ARG A 248 11.12 1.87 11.04
CA ARG A 248 10.98 1.16 12.33
C ARG A 248 11.11 2.05 13.55
N SER A 249 11.62 3.28 13.37
CA SER A 249 11.67 4.29 14.43
C SER A 249 10.36 5.06 14.55
N LEU A 250 9.42 4.91 13.61
CA LEU A 250 8.16 5.65 13.62
C LEU A 250 7.05 4.84 14.31
N LYS A 251 6.14 5.53 15.00
CA LYS A 251 4.88 4.93 15.43
C LYS A 251 4.15 4.35 14.21
N MET A 252 3.87 3.05 14.25
CA MET A 252 3.18 2.36 13.15
C MET A 252 1.77 2.93 12.94
N PHE A 253 1.34 2.98 11.68
CA PHE A 253 0.01 3.42 11.29
C PHE A 253 -0.70 2.32 10.46
N PRO A 254 -2.01 2.08 10.64
CA PRO A 254 -2.70 0.90 10.09
C PRO A 254 -2.98 0.95 8.59
N PHE A 255 -2.88 2.12 7.95
CA PHE A 255 -2.98 2.28 6.51
C PHE A 255 -1.58 2.45 5.94
N ASP A 256 -1.18 1.54 5.07
CA ASP A 256 0.19 1.43 4.54
C ASP A 256 0.54 2.57 3.58
N ASP A 257 -0.41 3.04 2.79
CA ASP A 257 -0.29 4.24 1.97
C ASP A 257 -0.03 5.50 2.81
N VAL A 258 -0.88 5.76 3.80
CA VAL A 258 -0.75 6.90 4.72
C VAL A 258 0.54 6.77 5.54
N PHE A 259 0.89 5.56 6.00
CA PHE A 259 2.16 5.34 6.70
C PHE A 259 3.35 5.67 5.80
N THR A 260 3.31 5.31 4.52
CA THR A 260 4.38 5.63 3.56
C THR A 260 4.47 7.14 3.34
N GLY A 261 3.35 7.87 3.28
CA GLY A 261 3.37 9.34 3.25
C GLY A 261 3.94 9.97 4.52
N ILE A 262 3.60 9.45 5.69
CA ILE A 262 4.21 9.84 6.97
C ILE A 262 5.72 9.60 6.92
N LEU A 263 6.15 8.41 6.52
CA LEU A 263 7.56 8.06 6.40
C LEU A 263 8.29 9.01 5.44
N ALA A 264 7.74 9.22 4.25
CA ALA A 264 8.30 10.10 3.23
C ALA A 264 8.46 11.54 3.75
N LYS A 265 7.42 12.08 4.43
CA LYS A 265 7.48 13.39 5.09
C LYS A 265 8.58 13.45 6.15
N MET A 266 8.72 12.41 6.97
CA MET A 266 9.73 12.36 8.03
C MET A 266 11.16 12.26 7.50
N VAL A 267 11.37 11.65 6.33
CA VAL A 267 12.70 11.51 5.72
C VAL A 267 13.03 12.55 4.65
N GLY A 268 12.09 13.46 4.36
CA GLY A 268 12.26 14.55 3.39
C GLY A 268 12.11 14.13 1.92
N ILE A 269 11.34 13.09 1.63
CA ILE A 269 11.08 12.60 0.26
C ILE A 269 9.68 13.05 -0.17
N PRO A 270 9.52 13.82 -1.25
CA PRO A 270 8.20 14.23 -1.72
C PRO A 270 7.45 13.08 -2.42
N ALA A 271 6.15 13.00 -2.20
CA ALA A 271 5.27 12.16 -3.01
C ALA A 271 5.05 12.83 -4.38
N THR A 272 5.38 12.13 -5.46
CA THR A 272 5.27 12.66 -6.83
C THR A 272 4.10 12.01 -7.56
N HIS A 273 3.17 12.85 -8.06
CA HIS A 273 2.03 12.36 -8.83
C HIS A 273 2.45 11.96 -10.25
N ASN A 274 1.93 10.83 -10.72
CA ASN A 274 2.14 10.38 -12.10
C ASN A 274 0.83 9.78 -12.65
N ASP A 275 0.29 10.42 -13.68
CA ASP A 275 -0.99 10.06 -14.32
C ASP A 275 -0.96 8.67 -15.00
N ASN A 276 0.23 8.12 -15.27
CA ASN A 276 0.38 6.77 -15.82
C ASN A 276 0.12 5.67 -14.79
N PHE A 277 -0.05 6.02 -13.51
CA PHE A 277 -0.53 5.14 -12.46
C PHE A 277 -2.01 5.44 -12.19
N VAL A 278 -2.90 4.68 -12.81
CA VAL A 278 -4.34 4.90 -12.75
C VAL A 278 -4.94 4.17 -11.55
N PHE A 279 -5.31 4.93 -10.51
CA PHE A 279 -5.91 4.38 -9.29
C PHE A 279 -7.43 4.18 -9.41
N TRP A 280 -8.14 5.10 -10.06
CA TRP A 280 -9.59 4.98 -10.20
C TRP A 280 -9.92 3.95 -11.26
N SER A 281 -10.57 2.86 -10.84
CA SER A 281 -10.96 1.79 -11.75
C SER A 281 -11.79 2.34 -12.91
N ARG A 282 -11.25 2.18 -14.12
CA ARG A 282 -11.88 2.58 -15.38
C ARG A 282 -11.29 1.74 -16.50
N ARG A 283 -12.00 1.67 -17.62
CA ARG A 283 -11.41 1.13 -18.85
C ARG A 283 -10.35 2.11 -19.37
N VAL A 284 -9.23 1.55 -19.80
CA VAL A 284 -8.11 2.24 -20.43
C VAL A 284 -7.97 1.68 -21.83
N SER A 285 -8.01 2.55 -22.84
CA SER A 285 -7.93 2.15 -24.25
C SER A 285 -6.52 1.70 -24.64
N GLN A 286 -6.40 0.92 -25.72
CA GLN A 286 -5.09 0.54 -26.26
C GLN A 286 -4.20 1.76 -26.57
N LYS A 287 -4.81 2.85 -27.06
CA LYS A 287 -4.08 4.09 -27.33
C LYS A 287 -3.46 4.66 -26.06
N GLU A 288 -4.22 4.74 -24.96
CA GLU A 288 -3.68 5.21 -23.67
C GLU A 288 -2.54 4.33 -23.17
N TRP A 289 -2.65 2.99 -23.30
CA TRP A 289 -1.54 2.09 -23.00
C TRP A 289 -0.29 2.37 -23.84
N ASN A 290 -0.47 2.60 -25.15
CA ASN A 290 0.62 2.95 -26.05
C ASN A 290 1.22 4.34 -25.72
N ASP A 291 0.41 5.27 -25.21
CA ASP A 291 0.82 6.63 -24.83
C ASP A 291 1.59 6.66 -23.49
N GLY A 292 1.60 5.56 -22.73
CA GLY A 292 2.53 5.37 -21.61
C GLY A 292 1.93 4.96 -20.27
N ILE A 293 0.65 4.55 -20.21
CA ILE A 293 0.07 4.02 -18.96
C ILE A 293 0.91 2.84 -18.44
N ILE A 294 1.23 2.86 -17.13
CA ILE A 294 2.10 1.89 -16.47
C ILE A 294 1.28 0.87 -15.68
N ALA A 295 0.33 1.35 -14.86
CA ALA A 295 -0.42 0.49 -13.95
C ALA A 295 -1.87 0.97 -13.85
N VAL A 296 -2.84 0.05 -13.90
CA VAL A 296 -4.27 0.38 -13.79
C VAL A 296 -4.95 -0.57 -12.81
N HIS A 297 -5.70 0.03 -11.88
CA HIS A 297 -6.43 -0.66 -10.82
C HIS A 297 -7.77 -1.24 -11.28
N GLY A 298 -8.23 -2.28 -10.59
CA GLY A 298 -9.62 -2.74 -10.59
C GLY A 298 -9.88 -3.94 -11.49
N TYR A 299 -8.85 -4.72 -11.81
CA TYR A 299 -8.95 -5.90 -12.67
C TYR A 299 -8.90 -7.17 -11.83
N ALA A 300 -10.01 -7.53 -11.19
CA ALA A 300 -10.05 -8.74 -10.40
C ALA A 300 -10.27 -10.00 -11.27
N ARG A 301 -9.39 -11.01 -11.14
CA ARG A 301 -9.45 -12.36 -11.72
C ARG A 301 -9.89 -12.43 -13.19
N LYS A 302 -11.19 -12.54 -13.45
CA LYS A 302 -11.75 -12.74 -14.80
C LYS A 302 -11.49 -11.54 -15.70
N ASP A 303 -11.55 -10.34 -15.11
CA ASP A 303 -11.30 -9.11 -15.84
C ASP A 303 -9.81 -8.98 -16.17
N LEU A 304 -8.91 -9.45 -15.29
CA LEU A 304 -7.46 -9.38 -15.51
C LEU A 304 -7.00 -10.20 -16.72
N GLU A 305 -7.28 -11.51 -16.72
CA GLU A 305 -6.81 -12.38 -17.82
C GLU A 305 -7.46 -11.99 -19.15
N TYR A 306 -8.76 -11.67 -19.15
CA TYR A 306 -9.48 -11.28 -20.36
C TYR A 306 -8.93 -9.97 -20.94
N GLU A 307 -8.89 -8.90 -20.15
CA GLU A 307 -8.46 -7.58 -20.60
C GLU A 307 -6.97 -7.60 -20.99
N TYR A 308 -6.11 -8.28 -20.21
CA TYR A 308 -4.70 -8.42 -20.56
C TYR A 308 -4.51 -9.10 -21.93
N ASN A 309 -5.24 -10.19 -22.19
CA ASN A 309 -5.15 -10.88 -23.48
C ASN A 309 -5.74 -10.06 -24.64
N GLN A 310 -6.73 -9.20 -24.41
CA GLN A 310 -7.22 -8.29 -25.45
C GLN A 310 -6.21 -7.17 -25.78
N LEU A 311 -5.44 -6.73 -24.78
CA LEU A 311 -4.49 -5.62 -24.91
C LEU A 311 -3.09 -6.06 -25.39
N PHE A 312 -2.65 -7.25 -25.00
CA PHE A 312 -1.26 -7.70 -25.15
C PHE A 312 -1.11 -9.15 -25.63
N GLY A 313 -2.22 -9.85 -25.88
CA GLY A 313 -2.25 -11.22 -26.39
C GLY A 313 -2.16 -11.31 -27.90
#